data_AF-A0A2G8TCY5-F1
#
_entry.id   AF-A0A2G8TCY5-F1
#
_cell.length_a   1.000
_cell.length_b   1.000
_cell.length_c   1.000
_cell.angle_alpha   90.00
_cell.angle_beta   90.00
_cell.angle_gamma   90.00
#
_symmetry.space_group_name_H-M   'P 1'
#
loop_
_entity.id
_entity.type
_entity.pdbx_description
1 polymer ?
#
loop_
_entity_poly.entity_id
_entity_poly.type
_entity_poly.pdbx_seq_one_letter_code
_entity_poly.pdbx_strand_id
1 'polypeptide(L)'
;MQRFWSPKPPSQAHVIMRATAVINHVIFDVGIDTLVGGTFVLDKRLRLRFVSMAPARPRGVVALLKVSQLEEAVLFRGLGIDEVLDMRIVRQHSACLARAVVRDLGVQSAALRALPAAPAR
;
A
#
# COMPACT_ATOMS: atom_id res chain seq x y z
N MET A 1 -2.29 -28.10 -18.84
CA MET A 1 -1.80 -26.92 -19.59
C MET A 1 -1.09 -25.99 -18.61
N GLN A 2 0.25 -26.03 -18.56
CA GLN A 2 1.04 -25.21 -17.64
C GLN A 2 1.27 -23.83 -18.28
N ARG A 3 0.63 -22.78 -17.75
CA ARG A 3 0.89 -21.40 -18.15
C ARG A 3 2.21 -20.95 -17.50
N PHE A 4 3.25 -20.82 -18.32
CA PHE A 4 4.48 -20.11 -17.97
C PHE A 4 4.14 -18.63 -17.73
N TRP A 5 3.80 -18.27 -16.49
CA TRP A 5 3.91 -16.90 -16.03
C TRP A 5 5.37 -16.66 -15.71
N SER A 6 6.14 -16.14 -16.67
CA SER A 6 7.37 -15.43 -16.32
C SER A 6 6.96 -14.25 -15.44
N PRO A 7 7.32 -14.20 -14.14
CA PRO A 7 6.98 -13.05 -13.32
C PRO A 7 7.76 -11.87 -13.91
N LYS A 8 7.04 -10.93 -14.51
CA LYS A 8 7.61 -9.64 -14.93
C LYS A 8 8.43 -9.11 -13.74
N PRO A 9 9.69 -8.69 -13.92
CA PRO A 9 10.53 -8.28 -12.80
C PRO A 9 9.80 -7.21 -11.99
N PRO A 10 9.86 -7.28 -10.65
CA PRO A 10 9.14 -6.34 -9.81
C PRO A 10 9.56 -4.91 -10.18
N SER A 11 8.58 -4.04 -10.38
CA SER A 11 8.79 -2.60 -10.57
C SER A 11 8.06 -1.85 -9.46
N GLN A 12 8.46 -0.60 -9.19
CA GLN A 12 7.75 0.22 -8.22
C GLN A 12 6.28 0.39 -8.61
N ALA A 13 5.98 0.53 -9.91
CA ALA A 13 4.61 0.53 -10.41
C ALA A 13 3.82 -0.73 -10.05
N HIS A 14 4.43 -1.92 -10.04
CA HIS A 14 3.75 -3.14 -9.60
C HIS A 14 3.43 -3.08 -8.11
N VAL A 15 4.36 -2.59 -7.28
CA VAL A 15 4.14 -2.43 -5.84
C VAL A 15 3.06 -1.39 -5.56
N ILE A 16 3.04 -0.27 -6.31
CA ILE A 16 1.99 0.75 -6.24
C ILE A 16 0.63 0.15 -6.60
N MET A 17 0.54 -0.58 -7.71
CA MET A 17 -0.71 -1.25 -8.11
C MET A 17 -1.23 -2.20 -7.02
N ARG A 18 -0.31 -2.97 -6.39
CA ARG A 18 -0.66 -3.84 -5.27
C ARG A 18 -1.10 -3.05 -4.05
N ALA A 19 -0.42 -1.95 -3.71
CA ALA A 19 -0.83 -1.06 -2.63
C ALA A 19 -2.25 -0.51 -2.87
N THR A 20 -2.53 -0.01 -4.07
CA THR A 20 -3.86 0.50 -4.44
C THR A 20 -4.95 -0.57 -4.28
N ALA A 21 -4.68 -1.81 -4.75
CA ALA A 21 -5.64 -2.91 -4.62
C ALA A 21 -5.94 -3.25 -3.15
N VAL A 22 -4.89 -3.27 -2.31
CA VAL A 22 -5.04 -3.53 -0.87
C VAL A 22 -5.79 -2.38 -0.19
N ILE A 23 -5.45 -1.12 -0.48
CA ILE A 23 -6.14 0.05 0.07
C ILE A 23 -7.63 0.01 -0.28
N ASN A 24 -7.97 -0.23 -1.55
CA ASN A 24 -9.37 -0.32 -1.97
C ASN A 24 -10.10 -1.46 -1.26
N HIS A 25 -9.50 -2.65 -1.18
CA HIS A 25 -10.08 -3.78 -0.46
C HIS A 25 -10.36 -3.43 1.02
N VAL A 26 -9.40 -2.81 1.71
CA VAL A 26 -9.60 -2.40 3.11
C VAL A 26 -10.72 -1.36 3.23
N ILE A 27 -10.77 -0.36 2.35
CA ILE A 27 -11.82 0.68 2.39
C ILE A 27 -13.21 0.07 2.21
N PHE A 28 -13.39 -0.81 1.22
CA PHE A 28 -14.72 -1.33 0.87
C PHE A 28 -15.16 -2.52 1.70
N ASP A 29 -14.24 -3.39 2.13
CA ASP A 29 -14.58 -4.65 2.81
C ASP A 29 -14.37 -4.61 4.33
N VAL A 30 -13.61 -3.63 4.85
CA VAL A 30 -13.27 -3.55 6.28
C VAL A 30 -13.61 -2.19 6.90
N GLY A 31 -13.41 -1.11 6.15
CA GLY A 31 -13.72 0.25 6.58
C GLY A 31 -12.48 1.16 6.69
N ILE A 32 -12.73 2.46 6.54
CA ILE A 32 -11.70 3.51 6.48
C ILE A 32 -10.96 3.65 7.81
N ASP A 33 -11.64 3.51 8.95
CA ASP A 33 -10.99 3.58 10.27
C ASP A 33 -9.91 2.50 10.44
N THR A 34 -10.20 1.29 9.94
CA THR A 34 -9.23 0.20 9.95
C THR A 34 -8.03 0.53 9.08
N LEU A 35 -8.24 1.12 7.90
CA LEU A 35 -7.15 1.58 7.03
C LEU A 35 -6.24 2.57 7.76
N VAL A 36 -6.82 3.62 8.37
CA VAL A 36 -6.06 4.70 9.04
C VAL A 36 -5.30 4.17 10.26
N GLY A 37 -5.90 3.25 11.02
CA GLY A 37 -5.28 2.62 12.17
C GLY A 37 -4.20 1.59 11.83
N GLY A 38 -4.25 1.06 10.60
CA GLY A 38 -3.41 -0.06 10.16
C GLY A 38 -2.00 0.31 9.73
N THR A 39 -1.27 -0.71 9.29
CA THR A 39 0.15 -0.64 8.94
C THR A 39 0.43 -1.40 7.66
N PHE A 40 1.17 -0.78 6.75
CA PHE A 40 1.77 -1.45 5.60
C PHE A 40 3.09 -2.10 5.99
N VAL A 41 3.25 -3.33 5.53
CA VAL A 41 4.39 -4.19 5.83
C VAL A 41 5.01 -4.64 4.52
N LEU A 42 6.32 -4.43 4.38
CA LEU A 42 7.08 -4.93 3.25
C LEU A 42 7.99 -6.07 3.71
N ASP A 43 7.86 -7.24 3.11
CA ASP A 43 8.74 -8.38 3.40
C ASP A 43 10.02 -8.37 2.53
N LYS A 44 10.98 -9.25 2.88
CA LYS A 44 12.24 -9.43 2.12
C LYS A 44 12.06 -9.81 0.65
N ARG A 45 10.87 -10.29 0.25
CA ARG A 45 10.52 -10.61 -1.13
C ARG A 45 9.79 -9.45 -1.82
N LEU A 46 9.81 -8.26 -1.22
CA LEU A 46 9.11 -7.05 -1.67
C LEU A 46 7.60 -7.26 -1.80
N ARG A 47 7.02 -8.17 -1.00
CA ARG A 47 5.58 -8.36 -0.95
C ARG A 47 5.00 -7.38 0.06
N LEU A 48 4.13 -6.51 -0.44
CA LEU A 48 3.39 -5.57 0.38
C LEU A 48 2.18 -6.26 1.00
N ARG A 49 1.98 -6.07 2.30
CA ARG A 49 0.82 -6.54 3.06
C ARG A 49 0.27 -5.41 3.92
N PHE A 50 -1.01 -5.50 4.24
CA PHE A 50 -1.66 -4.64 5.20
C PHE A 50 -2.02 -5.44 6.44
N VAL A 51 -1.79 -4.86 7.62
CA VAL A 51 -2.19 -5.43 8.91
C VAL A 51 -2.94 -4.36 9.69
N SER A 52 -4.08 -4.71 10.27
CA SER A 52 -4.90 -3.80 11.09
C SER A 52 -4.20 -3.43 12.41
N MET A 53 -3.32 -4.30 12.91
CA MET A 53 -2.45 -4.04 14.07
C MET A 53 -1.01 -4.41 13.75
N ALA A 54 -0.06 -3.53 14.08
CA ALA A 54 1.36 -3.78 13.86
C ALA A 54 1.83 -4.97 14.73
N PRO A 55 2.46 -6.00 14.16
CA PRO A 55 2.97 -7.13 14.93
C PRO A 55 4.18 -6.70 15.79
N ALA A 56 4.23 -7.18 17.04
CA ALA A 56 5.27 -6.81 18.01
C ALA A 56 6.71 -7.14 17.57
N ARG A 57 6.90 -8.16 16.70
CA ARG A 57 8.20 -8.51 16.10
C ARG A 57 8.01 -9.12 14.71
N PRO A 58 8.06 -8.32 13.64
CA PRO A 58 7.90 -8.86 12.30
C PRO A 58 9.22 -9.49 11.81
N ARG A 59 9.37 -10.81 12.01
CA ARG A 59 10.47 -11.57 11.38
C ARG A 59 10.33 -11.51 9.86
N GLY A 60 11.40 -11.12 9.16
CA GLY A 60 11.42 -11.11 7.69
C GLY A 60 10.81 -9.86 7.03
N VAL A 61 10.57 -8.81 7.83
CA VAL A 61 10.12 -7.51 7.33
C VAL A 61 11.30 -6.57 7.15
N VAL A 62 11.27 -5.82 6.06
CA VAL A 62 12.31 -4.87 5.67
C VAL A 62 11.87 -3.42 5.79
N ALA A 63 10.57 -3.16 5.83
CA ALA A 63 10.02 -1.83 6.06
C ALA A 63 8.59 -1.91 6.63
N LEU A 64 8.25 -0.95 7.48
CA LEU A 64 6.96 -0.79 8.14
C LEU A 64 6.51 0.66 8.01
N LEU A 65 5.23 0.86 7.72
CA LEU A 65 4.68 2.20 7.62
C LEU A 65 3.27 2.22 8.19
N LYS A 66 3.09 2.91 9.32
CA LYS A 66 1.75 3.12 9.86
C LYS A 66 1.02 4.13 8.99
N VAL A 67 -0.20 3.82 8.57
CA VAL A 67 -0.95 4.69 7.64
C VAL A 67 -1.15 6.07 8.25
N SER A 68 -1.37 6.16 9.56
CA SER A 68 -1.49 7.43 10.28
C SER A 68 -0.26 8.34 10.22
N GLN A 69 0.91 7.84 9.79
CA GLN A 69 2.14 8.65 9.62
C GLN A 69 2.22 9.32 8.25
N LEU A 70 1.35 8.93 7.30
CA LEU A 70 1.26 9.56 5.99
C LEU A 70 0.37 10.78 6.06
N GLU A 71 0.84 11.91 5.52
CA GLU A 71 0.04 13.13 5.38
C GLU A 71 -1.20 12.87 4.51
N GLU A 72 -1.04 12.03 3.48
CA GLU A 72 -2.10 11.62 2.58
C GLU A 72 -3.22 10.82 3.28
N ALA A 73 -2.98 10.30 4.50
CA ALA A 73 -4.00 9.61 5.29
C ALA A 73 -4.97 10.57 6.00
N VAL A 74 -4.66 11.87 6.10
CA VAL A 74 -5.56 12.88 6.71
C VAL A 74 -6.88 12.96 5.96
N LEU A 75 -6.84 12.85 4.63
CA LEU A 75 -8.02 12.89 3.76
C LEU A 75 -9.00 11.75 4.07
N PHE A 76 -8.48 10.60 4.47
CA PHE A 76 -9.31 9.45 4.83
C PHE A 76 -9.94 9.57 6.22
N ARG A 77 -9.32 10.30 7.16
CA ARG A 77 -9.93 10.57 8.48
C ARG A 77 -11.19 11.43 8.38
N GLY A 78 -11.20 12.38 7.44
CA GLY A 78 -12.37 13.24 7.21
C GLY A 78 -13.55 12.50 6.57
N LEU A 79 -13.26 11.53 5.69
CA LEU A 79 -14.28 10.78 4.94
C LEU A 79 -15.07 9.76 5.79
N GLY A 80 -14.58 9.38 6.97
CA GLY A 80 -15.25 8.41 7.84
C GLY A 80 -16.43 8.96 8.63
N ILE A 81 -16.67 10.28 8.62
CA ILE A 81 -17.57 10.91 9.59
C ILE A 81 -18.98 11.19 9.04
N ASP A 82 -19.19 11.54 7.76
CA ASP A 82 -20.55 11.98 7.35
C ASP A 82 -20.90 11.98 5.85
N GLU A 83 -20.05 11.49 4.94
CA GLU A 83 -20.31 11.65 3.49
C GLU A 83 -20.57 10.35 2.74
N VAL A 84 -21.53 10.42 1.80
CA VAL A 84 -21.66 9.43 0.73
C VAL A 84 -20.34 9.39 -0.04
N LEU A 85 -19.55 8.34 0.18
CA LEU A 85 -18.24 8.14 -0.43
C LEU A 85 -18.36 8.12 -1.97
N ASP A 86 -18.00 9.24 -2.60
CA ASP A 86 -17.82 9.27 -4.05
C ASP A 86 -16.67 8.32 -4.43
N MET A 87 -17.01 7.23 -5.11
CA MET A 87 -16.05 6.20 -5.51
C MET A 87 -14.91 6.75 -6.38
N ARG A 88 -15.13 7.85 -7.10
CA ARG A 88 -14.09 8.51 -7.90
C ARG A 88 -13.07 9.20 -6.99
N ILE A 89 -13.56 9.90 -5.96
CA ILE A 89 -12.75 10.57 -4.93
C ILE A 89 -11.93 9.51 -4.17
N VAL A 90 -12.57 8.42 -3.76
CA VAL A 90 -11.90 7.28 -3.10
C VAL A 90 -10.79 6.71 -3.98
N ARG A 91 -11.06 6.40 -5.24
CA ARG A 91 -10.05 5.83 -6.16
C ARG A 91 -8.85 6.75 -6.34
N GLN A 92 -9.08 8.06 -6.47
CA GLN A 92 -8.01 9.05 -6.64
C GLN A 92 -7.15 9.13 -5.38
N HIS A 93 -7.77 9.22 -4.20
CA HIS A 93 -7.04 9.26 -2.94
C HIS A 93 -6.32 7.94 -2.66
N SER A 94 -6.92 6.79 -2.97
CA SER A 94 -6.25 5.49 -2.84
C SER A 94 -5.00 5.40 -3.69
N ALA A 95 -5.02 5.94 -4.91
CA ALA A 95 -3.84 5.97 -5.77
C ALA A 95 -2.76 6.94 -5.24
N CYS A 96 -3.15 8.07 -4.65
CA CYS A 96 -2.23 9.00 -4.00
C CYS A 96 -1.56 8.33 -2.78
N LEU A 97 -2.36 7.74 -1.90
CA LEU A 97 -1.91 7.02 -0.72
C LEU A 97 -1.01 5.85 -1.08
N ALA A 98 -1.34 5.08 -2.12
CA ALA A 98 -0.50 3.99 -2.61
C ALA A 98 0.90 4.45 -3.03
N ARG A 99 1.00 5.60 -3.70
CA ARG A 99 2.29 6.18 -4.09
C ARG A 99 3.08 6.65 -2.87
N ALA A 100 2.40 7.29 -1.91
CA ALA A 100 3.00 7.72 -0.66
C ALA A 100 3.56 6.54 0.14
N VAL A 101 2.79 5.44 0.23
CA VAL A 101 3.23 4.19 0.87
C VAL A 101 4.51 3.67 0.23
N VAL A 102 4.57 3.58 -1.10
CA VAL A 102 5.75 3.05 -1.80
C VAL A 102 6.96 3.99 -1.67
N ARG A 103 6.75 5.30 -1.72
CA ARG A 103 7.78 6.32 -1.49
C ARG A 103 8.42 6.16 -0.10
N ASP A 104 7.60 6.13 0.94
CA ASP A 104 8.06 6.10 2.33
C ASP A 104 8.64 4.75 2.73
N LEU A 105 8.09 3.64 2.22
CA LEU A 105 8.73 2.33 2.34
C LEU A 105 10.07 2.29 1.58
N GLY A 106 10.20 3.06 0.49
CA GLY A 106 11.44 3.21 -0.27
C GLY A 106 12.52 4.01 0.46
N VAL A 107 12.13 4.83 1.45
CA VAL A 107 13.08 5.47 2.39
C VAL A 107 13.76 4.41 3.25
N GLN A 108 12.98 3.41 3.71
CA GLN A 108 13.44 2.35 4.61
C GLN A 108 14.05 1.14 3.89
N SER A 109 13.68 0.88 2.63
CA SER A 109 14.10 -0.30 1.86
C SER A 109 14.90 0.08 0.62
N ALA A 110 16.23 -0.12 0.69
CA ALA A 110 17.12 0.04 -0.46
C ALA A 110 16.74 -0.89 -1.63
N ALA A 111 16.27 -2.11 -1.34
CA ALA A 111 15.82 -3.07 -2.35
C ALA A 111 14.58 -2.58 -3.11
N LEU A 112 13.63 -1.92 -2.43
CA LEU A 112 12.48 -1.30 -3.08
C LEU A 112 12.90 -0.12 -3.95
N ARG A 113 13.83 0.72 -3.46
CA ARG A 113 14.35 1.86 -4.20
C ARG A 113 15.13 1.46 -5.46
N ALA A 114 15.82 0.32 -5.41
CA ALA A 114 16.55 -0.23 -6.55
C ALA A 114 15.62 -0.76 -7.66
N LEU A 115 14.32 -0.93 -7.41
CA LEU A 115 13.38 -1.34 -8.46
C LEU A 115 13.20 -0.22 -9.49
N PRO A 116 13.06 -0.57 -10.78
CA PRO A 116 12.72 0.41 -11.81
C PRO A 116 11.34 1.03 -11.51
N ALA A 117 11.23 2.35 -11.73
CA ALA A 117 10.01 3.10 -11.46
C ALA A 117 8.82 2.59 -12.30
N ALA A 118 9.07 2.28 -13.57
CA ALA A 118 8.11 1.72 -14.51
C ALA A 118 8.42 0.24 -14.81
N PRO A 119 7.43 -0.58 -15.18
CA PRO A 119 7.72 -1.90 -15.72
C PRO A 119 8.54 -1.74 -17.01
N ALA A 120 9.54 -2.61 -17.21
CA ALA A 120 10.18 -2.75 -18.52
C ALA A 120 9.07 -3.01 -19.56
N ARG A 121 8.94 -2.11 -20.54
CA ARG A 121 7.94 -2.17 -21.59
C ARG A 121 8.10 -3.44 -22.39
#